data_AF-A0A1X2FBY3-F1
#
_entry.id   AF-A0A1X2FBY3-F1
#
_cell.length_a   1.000
_cell.length_b   1.000
_cell.length_c   1.000
_cell.angle_alpha   90.00
_cell.angle_beta   90.00
_cell.angle_gamma   90.00
#
_symmetry.space_group_name_H-M   'P 1'
#
loop_
_entity.id
_entity.type
_entity.pdbx_description
1 polymer ?
#
loop_
_entity_poly.entity_id
_entity_poly.type
_entity_poly.pdbx_seq_one_letter_code
_entity_poly.pdbx_strand_id
1 'polypeptide(L)'
;MTTTQITDPWATTDHDPISIATAATLEEARSDIHAANAAIDDPHRRNQYALSARDNAVTVLLAGDARPDELRHAEHYLADAEAIIANP
;
A
#
# COMPACT_ATOMS: atom_id res chain seq x y z
N MET A 1 3.25 -44.44 24.05
CA MET A 1 4.06 -43.43 24.78
C MET A 1 5.32 -43.25 23.97
N THR A 2 5.64 -42.12 23.34
CA THR A 2 5.15 -40.75 23.50
C THR A 2 5.47 -40.02 22.19
N THR A 3 4.46 -39.44 21.53
CA THR A 3 4.66 -38.58 20.36
C THR A 3 5.33 -37.29 20.83
N THR A 4 6.54 -37.01 20.36
CA THR A 4 7.25 -35.77 20.71
C THR A 4 6.63 -34.64 19.90
N GLN A 5 5.78 -33.86 20.55
CA GLN A 5 5.22 -32.62 20.02
C GLN A 5 6.34 -31.58 20.00
N ILE A 6 6.87 -31.28 18.82
CA ILE A 6 7.73 -30.14 18.58
C ILE A 6 6.83 -28.91 18.67
N THR A 7 6.87 -28.20 19.80
CA THR A 7 6.24 -26.89 19.93
C THR A 7 7.21 -25.86 19.40
N ASP A 8 7.02 -25.43 18.15
CA ASP A 8 7.75 -24.31 17.58
C ASP A 8 7.36 -23.01 18.31
N PRO A 9 8.31 -22.33 18.99
CA PRO A 9 8.03 -21.14 19.78
C PRO A 9 7.74 -19.87 18.95
N TRP A 10 7.68 -20.01 17.62
CA TRP A 10 7.41 -18.92 16.67
C TRP A 10 6.04 -19.05 15.98
N ALA A 11 5.26 -20.08 16.31
CA ALA A 11 3.90 -20.27 15.80
C ALA A 11 2.87 -19.33 16.44
N THR A 12 3.27 -18.12 16.82
CA THR A 12 2.39 -17.13 17.45
C THR A 12 2.64 -15.75 16.89
N THR A 13 2.64 -15.65 15.57
CA THR A 13 2.04 -14.46 14.99
C THR A 13 1.25 -14.88 13.76
N ASP A 14 -0.06 -14.85 13.95
CA ASP A 14 -1.12 -15.01 12.94
C ASP A 14 -1.10 -13.79 11.99
N HIS A 15 0.07 -13.52 11.43
CA HIS A 15 0.32 -12.47 10.46
C HIS A 15 0.32 -13.14 9.10
N ASP A 16 -0.83 -13.08 8.43
CA ASP A 16 -0.91 -13.50 7.04
C ASP A 16 0.13 -12.70 6.24
N PRO A 17 1.04 -13.36 5.50
CA PRO A 17 2.09 -12.68 4.73
C PRO A 17 1.51 -11.70 3.70
N ILE A 18 0.24 -11.89 3.33
CA ILE A 18 -0.53 -11.01 2.46
C ILE A 18 -0.80 -9.66 3.15
N SER A 19 -1.09 -9.64 4.45
CA SER A 19 -1.45 -8.41 5.16
C SER A 19 -0.25 -7.49 5.38
N ILE A 20 0.94 -8.07 5.56
CA ILE A 20 2.20 -7.31 5.58
C ILE A 20 2.46 -6.68 4.20
N ALA A 21 2.18 -7.40 3.11
CA ALA A 21 2.32 -6.88 1.76
C ALA A 21 1.30 -5.75 1.48
N THR A 22 0.06 -5.88 1.93
CA THR A 22 -0.99 -4.85 1.80
C THR A 22 -0.60 -3.57 2.56
N ALA A 23 -0.15 -3.68 3.81
CA ALA A 23 0.28 -2.53 4.60
C ALA A 23 1.52 -1.83 4.01
N ALA A 24 2.50 -2.60 3.51
CA ALA A 24 3.67 -2.05 2.83
C ALA A 24 3.27 -1.31 1.54
N THR A 25 2.40 -1.90 0.73
CA THR A 25 1.90 -1.30 -0.52
C THR A 25 1.14 0.01 -0.24
N LEU A 26 0.38 0.07 0.86
CA LEU A 26 -0.31 1.29 1.27
C LEU A 26 0.68 2.42 1.66
N GLU A 27 1.77 2.09 2.35
CA GLU A 27 2.80 3.07 2.71
C GLU A 27 3.58 3.56 1.47
N GLU A 28 3.81 2.69 0.48
CA GLU A 28 4.37 3.11 -0.81
C GLU A 28 3.43 4.10 -1.54
N ALA A 29 2.13 3.82 -1.58
CA ALA A 29 1.15 4.75 -2.17
C ALA A 29 1.19 6.14 -1.48
N ARG A 30 1.28 6.15 -0.14
CA ARG A 30 1.42 7.39 0.64
C ARG A 30 2.70 8.13 0.32
N SER A 31 3.82 7.42 0.28
CA SER A 31 5.15 7.95 -0.03
C SER A 31 5.18 8.59 -1.42
N ASP A 32 4.60 7.91 -2.40
CA ASP A 32 4.49 8.40 -3.78
C ASP A 32 3.65 9.69 -3.88
N ILE A 33 2.52 9.79 -3.17
CA ILE A 33 1.75 11.05 -3.11
C ILE A 33 2.59 12.19 -2.51
N HIS A 34 3.36 11.91 -1.46
CA HIS A 34 4.24 12.93 -0.86
C HIS A 34 5.35 13.35 -1.83
N ALA A 35 5.93 12.39 -2.56
CA ALA A 35 6.94 12.65 -3.57
C ALA A 35 6.39 13.43 -4.78
N ALA A 36 5.17 13.11 -5.23
CA ALA A 36 4.47 13.85 -6.29
C ALA A 36 4.25 15.31 -5.88
N ASN A 37 3.76 15.54 -4.66
CA ASN A 37 3.55 16.89 -4.12
C ASN A 37 4.86 17.68 -3.91
N ALA A 38 5.98 17.00 -3.67
CA ALA A 38 7.29 17.64 -3.58
C ALA A 38 7.92 17.96 -4.95
N ALA A 39 7.49 17.30 -6.03
CA ALA A 39 8.06 17.42 -7.37
C ALA A 39 7.38 18.49 -8.25
N ILE A 40 6.89 19.59 -7.66
CA ILE A 40 6.12 20.63 -8.40
C ILE A 40 6.90 21.22 -9.58
N ASP A 41 8.23 21.36 -9.45
CA ASP A 41 9.09 21.93 -10.48
C ASP A 41 9.50 20.92 -11.58
N ASP A 42 9.08 19.65 -11.46
CA ASP A 42 9.37 18.58 -12.41
C ASP A 42 8.06 17.83 -12.75
N PRO A 43 7.28 18.32 -13.74
CA PRO A 43 5.98 17.74 -14.09
C PRO A 43 6.07 16.27 -14.51
N HIS A 44 7.19 15.87 -15.12
CA HIS A 44 7.40 14.48 -15.51
C HIS A 44 7.52 13.61 -14.26
N ARG A 45 8.40 13.98 -13.34
CA ARG A 45 8.63 13.22 -12.10
C ARG A 45 7.40 13.23 -11.19
N ARG A 46 6.69 14.36 -11.09
CA ARG A 46 5.40 14.47 -10.40
C ARG A 46 4.37 13.49 -10.95
N ASN A 47 4.23 13.42 -12.28
CA ASN A 47 3.30 12.48 -12.92
C ASN A 47 3.71 11.02 -12.71
N GLN A 48 5.02 10.71 -12.75
CA GLN A 48 5.50 9.34 -12.47
C GLN A 48 5.19 8.88 -11.05
N TYR A 49 5.35 9.76 -10.05
CA TYR A 49 4.96 9.45 -8.68
C TYR A 49 3.45 9.28 -8.54
N ALA A 50 2.65 10.14 -9.17
CA ALA A 50 1.19 10.00 -9.13
C ALA A 50 0.70 8.69 -9.79
N LEU A 51 1.32 8.26 -10.90
CA LEU A 51 1.01 6.96 -11.51
C LEU A 51 1.38 5.78 -10.60
N SER A 52 2.54 5.84 -9.94
CA SER A 52 2.96 4.83 -8.97
C SER A 52 2.00 4.75 -7.76
N ALA A 53 1.63 5.90 -7.19
CA ALA A 53 0.64 5.99 -6.12
C ALA A 53 -0.69 5.36 -6.50
N ARG A 54 -1.17 5.63 -7.73
CA ARG A 54 -2.41 5.07 -8.26
C ARG A 54 -2.37 3.54 -8.29
N ASP A 55 -1.31 2.98 -8.87
CA ASP A 55 -1.19 1.53 -9.05
C ASP A 55 -1.03 0.79 -7.71
N ASN A 56 -0.31 1.39 -6.76
CA ASN A 56 -0.18 0.89 -5.39
C ASN A 56 -1.53 0.96 -4.64
N ALA A 57 -2.25 2.08 -4.75
CA ALA A 57 -3.58 2.22 -4.14
C ALA A 57 -4.59 1.20 -4.70
N VAL A 58 -4.61 1.01 -6.03
CA VAL A 58 -5.47 -0.01 -6.67
C VAL A 58 -5.11 -1.42 -6.20
N THR A 59 -3.82 -1.72 -6.01
CA THR A 59 -3.37 -3.01 -5.46
C THR A 59 -3.97 -3.27 -4.07
N VAL A 60 -3.98 -2.26 -3.19
CA VAL A 60 -4.59 -2.37 -1.84
C VAL A 60 -6.12 -2.53 -1.94
N LEU A 61 -6.78 -1.81 -2.85
CA LEU A 61 -8.24 -1.92 -3.04
C LEU A 61 -8.69 -3.29 -3.55
N LEU A 62 -7.81 -3.99 -4.27
CA LEU A 62 -8.06 -5.34 -4.79
C LEU A 62 -7.60 -6.45 -3.83
N ALA A 63 -6.90 -6.10 -2.75
CA ALA A 63 -6.42 -7.08 -1.77
C ALA A 63 -7.60 -7.63 -0.94
N GLY A 64 -7.75 -8.95 -0.93
CA GLY A 64 -8.86 -9.63 -0.24
C GLY A 64 -8.77 -9.58 1.29
N ASP A 65 -7.64 -9.15 1.84
CA ASP A 65 -7.36 -9.05 3.26
C ASP A 65 -7.19 -7.61 3.76
N ALA A 66 -7.37 -6.61 2.89
CA ALA A 66 -7.28 -5.21 3.26
C ALA A 66 -8.33 -4.86 4.33
N ARG A 67 -7.86 -4.23 5.41
CA ARG A 67 -8.74 -3.76 6.48
C ARG A 67 -9.57 -2.57 6.00
N PRO A 68 -10.77 -2.33 6.57
CA PRO A 68 -11.61 -1.19 6.18
C PRO A 68 -10.91 0.17 6.25
N ASP A 69 -9.99 0.36 7.20
CA ASP A 69 -9.20 1.58 7.29
C ASP A 69 -8.13 1.67 6.19
N GLU A 70 -7.52 0.56 5.78
CA GLU A 70 -6.54 0.53 4.68
C GLU A 70 -7.23 0.83 3.35
N LEU A 71 -8.42 0.26 3.13
CA LEU A 71 -9.26 0.58 1.97
C LEU A 71 -9.59 2.08 1.91
N ARG A 72 -9.99 2.68 3.03
CA ARG A 72 -10.29 4.13 3.09
C ARG A 72 -9.07 5.00 2.76
N HIS A 73 -7.88 4.63 3.23
CA HIS A 73 -6.65 5.34 2.88
C HIS A 73 -6.29 5.13 1.40
N ALA A 74 -6.44 3.92 0.88
CA ALA A 74 -6.18 3.62 -0.53
C ALA A 74 -7.14 4.38 -1.46
N GLU A 75 -8.43 4.48 -1.14
CA GLU A 75 -9.39 5.33 -1.86
C GLU A 75 -8.96 6.79 -1.87
N HIS A 76 -8.49 7.29 -0.72
CA HIS A 76 -8.01 8.66 -0.61
C HIS A 76 -6.76 8.91 -1.48
N TYR A 77 -5.77 8.01 -1.42
CA TYR A 77 -4.56 8.13 -2.24
C TYR A 77 -4.82 7.95 -3.74
N LEU A 78 -5.78 7.10 -4.11
CA LEU A 78 -6.24 6.97 -5.49
C LEU A 78 -6.83 8.30 -5.99
N ALA A 79 -7.72 8.92 -5.22
CA ALA A 79 -8.33 10.19 -5.59
C ALA A 79 -7.28 11.32 -5.72
N ASP A 80 -6.30 11.39 -4.82
CA ASP A 80 -5.21 12.35 -4.88
C ASP A 80 -4.31 12.13 -6.11
N ALA A 81 -3.96 10.87 -6.40
CA ALA A 81 -3.19 10.49 -7.57
C ALA A 81 -3.90 10.89 -8.87
N GLU A 82 -5.20 10.60 -8.98
CA GLU A 82 -6.01 10.95 -10.15
C GLU A 82 -6.13 12.46 -10.33
N ALA A 83 -6.27 13.22 -9.24
CA ALA A 83 -6.28 14.68 -9.29
C ALA A 83 -4.94 15.25 -9.81
N ILE A 84 -3.81 14.68 -9.38
CA ILE A 84 -2.48 15.08 -9.87
C ILE A 84 -2.30 14.70 -11.34
N ILE A 85 -2.70 13.49 -11.75
CA ILE A 85 -2.60 13.05 -13.16
C ILE A 85 -3.46 13.92 -14.08
N ALA A 86 -4.65 14.32 -13.63
CA ALA A 86 -5.53 15.20 -14.38
C ALA A 86 -4.99 16.64 -14.48
N ASN A 87 -4.09 17.04 -13.57
CA ASN A 87 -3.49 18.37 -13.52
C ASN A 87 -1.98 18.28 -13.20
N PRO A 88 -1.16 17.86 -14.19
CA PRO A 88 0.25 17.53 -14.03
C PRO A 88 1.14 18.74 -13.75
#